data_AF-A0A8T3QTN5-F1
#
_entry.id   AF-A0A8T3QTN5-F1
#
_cell.length_a   1.000
_cell.length_b   1.000
_cell.length_c   1.000
_cell.angle_alpha   90.00
_cell.angle_beta   90.00
_cell.angle_gamma   90.00
#
_symmetry.space_group_name_H-M   'P 1'
#
loop_
_entity.id
_entity.type
_entity.pdbx_description
1 polymer ?
#
loop_
_entity_poly.entity_id
_entity_poly.type
_entity_poly.pdbx_seq_one_letter_code
_entity_poly.pdbx_strand_id
1 'polypeptide(L)'
;MATGVIYLDVDDEITSAAARIRSSAEPRVAVVLPYGSRLATSRINFRLLARDALTHEKRLSIVAGDAATRALAASAGLPVFGSVAEYEGSLEDPADARSTAESAAAASAASVAGSRRSTLDTDTGSLTRELAPPVRGGPARTASPSKPRSATASADAGRRRRAPIFLGLAVLALAAVVGGVAAFLLLPSASISVAAREESVGPLAITVAARTDATDVDVEAAVVPAQTIPIDVEASDTFPATGVRVQLTKARATVRFLSKDFTAPNTIAAGSIVRTRDNIRFRTDATIRLPPATLNGLEITPSTATVRATAVDPGPDGNVPADTITTLPKGENLLFLEVTNPKAAAGGKRQEFQRVTQEDVNGAVAALTSSLNEAFRARLADPGLAGGGTTVFPATAQPGEPVIAVDPAEIVGTEVESFDLAASLSGTVLGVDPAPIRQIGEARLRDEVSPGFVLVTDSGVVSADDAVVAGQSVSFPVVASARQVAVLDPAEIKNAILGQPLDVARATLSRYGPAQVTVWPDWVTTIPTMESRVEVMVTGPTAGTGGPSTASPSPAASPSAAASSSPAASPSPSSP
;
A
#
# COMPACT_ATOMS: atom_id res chain seq x y z
N MET A 1 -24.21 31.32 -13.80
CA MET A 1 -23.06 31.99 -13.13
C MET A 1 -21.86 31.11 -13.38
N ALA A 2 -20.71 31.66 -13.76
CA ALA A 2 -19.55 30.85 -14.10
C ALA A 2 -18.84 30.36 -12.82
N THR A 3 -18.19 29.21 -12.93
CA THR A 3 -17.70 28.41 -11.81
C THR A 3 -16.33 27.86 -12.14
N GLY A 4 -15.36 28.02 -11.25
CA GLY A 4 -14.00 27.49 -11.44
C GLY A 4 -13.82 26.19 -10.69
N VAL A 5 -13.37 25.13 -11.37
CA VAL A 5 -12.95 23.87 -10.72
C VAL A 5 -11.42 23.80 -10.76
N ILE A 6 -10.80 23.71 -9.59
CA ILE A 6 -9.34 23.64 -9.42
C ILE A 6 -8.99 22.27 -8.90
N TYR A 7 -8.19 21.53 -9.68
CA TYR A 7 -7.61 20.26 -9.24
C TYR A 7 -6.30 20.52 -8.52
N LEU A 8 -6.15 19.93 -7.35
CA LEU A 8 -4.90 19.92 -6.59
C LEU A 8 -4.23 18.57 -6.68
N ASP A 9 -2.93 18.56 -6.52
CA ASP A 9 -2.13 17.34 -6.39
C ASP A 9 -2.02 16.93 -4.92
N VAL A 10 -1.54 15.71 -4.66
CA VAL A 10 -1.33 15.18 -3.31
C VAL A 10 -0.33 16.03 -2.52
N ASP A 11 0.71 16.53 -3.20
CA ASP A 11 1.79 17.35 -2.65
C ASP A 11 1.49 18.85 -2.61
N ASP A 12 0.33 19.30 -3.13
CA ASP A 12 -0.02 20.72 -3.07
C ASP A 12 -0.20 21.19 -1.62
N GLU A 13 0.50 22.27 -1.27
CA GLU A 13 0.47 22.88 0.05
C GLU A 13 -0.52 24.05 0.12
N ILE A 14 -0.75 24.57 1.33
CA ILE A 14 -1.74 25.64 1.57
C ILE A 14 -1.44 26.87 0.73
N THR A 15 -0.16 27.19 0.54
CA THR A 15 0.31 28.35 -0.23
C THR A 15 0.06 28.17 -1.73
N SER A 16 0.30 26.98 -2.30
CA SER A 16 0.04 26.72 -3.72
C SER A 16 -1.47 26.67 -4.01
N ALA A 17 -2.25 26.06 -3.13
CA ALA A 17 -3.71 26.04 -3.20
C ALA A 17 -4.31 27.46 -3.09
N ALA A 18 -3.85 28.27 -2.13
CA ALA A 18 -4.28 29.66 -1.99
C ALA A 18 -3.94 30.50 -3.22
N ALA A 19 -2.74 30.32 -3.80
CA ALA A 19 -2.35 31.02 -5.03
C ALA A 19 -3.27 30.69 -6.21
N ARG A 20 -3.63 29.41 -6.40
CA ARG A 20 -4.57 28.98 -7.46
C ARG A 20 -5.99 29.47 -7.21
N ILE A 21 -6.45 29.44 -5.97
CA ILE A 21 -7.75 30.02 -5.60
C ILE A 21 -7.77 31.51 -5.93
N ARG A 22 -6.70 32.25 -5.61
CA ARG A 22 -6.58 33.69 -5.89
C ARG A 22 -6.54 34.00 -7.38
N SER A 23 -5.84 33.21 -8.19
CA SER A 23 -5.70 33.44 -9.64
C SER A 23 -6.95 33.08 -10.46
N SER A 24 -7.89 32.30 -9.91
CA SER A 24 -9.15 31.97 -10.58
C SER A 24 -9.98 33.22 -10.92
N ALA A 25 -10.53 33.33 -12.12
CA ALA A 25 -11.41 34.44 -12.50
C ALA A 25 -12.82 34.34 -11.88
N GLU A 26 -13.18 33.18 -11.34
CA GLU A 26 -14.56 32.86 -10.97
C GLU A 26 -14.86 33.14 -9.49
N PRO A 27 -16.06 33.67 -9.16
CA PRO A 27 -16.46 33.98 -7.78
C PRO A 27 -16.85 32.73 -6.98
N ARG A 28 -17.20 31.63 -7.66
CA ARG A 28 -17.46 30.32 -7.05
C ARG A 28 -16.35 29.36 -7.49
N VAL A 29 -15.61 28.83 -6.52
CA VAL A 29 -14.46 27.96 -6.78
C VAL A 29 -14.64 26.64 -6.03
N ALA A 30 -14.65 25.53 -6.76
CA ALA A 30 -14.52 24.20 -6.18
C ALA A 30 -13.06 23.76 -6.25
N VAL A 31 -12.55 23.29 -5.12
CA VAL A 31 -11.21 22.69 -5.03
C VAL A 31 -11.38 21.18 -4.88
N VAL A 32 -10.84 20.43 -5.85
CA VAL A 32 -10.86 18.98 -5.88
C VAL A 32 -9.59 18.45 -5.22
N LEU A 33 -9.73 17.70 -4.14
CA LEU A 33 -8.61 17.10 -3.42
C LEU A 33 -8.49 15.61 -3.74
N PRO A 34 -7.29 15.14 -4.11
CA PRO A 34 -7.00 13.71 -4.22
C PRO A 34 -6.85 13.08 -2.83
N TYR A 35 -6.96 11.75 -2.80
CA TYR A 35 -6.77 10.97 -1.57
C TYR A 35 -5.36 11.22 -1.00
N GLY A 36 -5.25 11.49 0.30
CA GLY A 36 -3.96 11.74 0.95
C GLY A 36 -3.38 13.15 0.77
N SER A 37 -4.15 14.11 0.25
CA SER A 37 -3.68 15.49 0.10
C SER A 37 -3.15 16.08 1.42
N ARG A 38 -2.00 16.78 1.37
CA ARG A 38 -1.41 17.47 2.53
C ARG A 38 -2.35 18.48 3.18
N LEU A 39 -3.27 19.06 2.41
CA LEU A 39 -4.29 19.98 2.92
C LEU A 39 -5.29 19.27 3.85
N ALA A 40 -5.55 17.99 3.61
CA ALA A 40 -6.48 17.17 4.38
C ALA A 40 -5.92 16.67 5.72
N THR A 41 -4.73 17.09 6.12
CA THR A 41 -4.10 16.70 7.41
C THR A 41 -4.64 17.47 8.62
N SER A 42 -5.26 18.64 8.41
CA SER A 42 -5.75 19.49 9.51
C SER A 42 -6.93 20.37 9.11
N ARG A 43 -7.92 20.52 9.99
CA ARG A 43 -9.02 21.49 9.81
C ARG A 43 -8.53 22.94 9.71
N ILE A 44 -7.34 23.23 10.25
CA ILE A 44 -6.75 24.58 10.24
C ILE A 44 -6.44 24.97 8.79
N ASN A 45 -5.98 24.03 7.97
CA ASN A 45 -5.65 24.26 6.56
C ASN A 45 -6.89 24.72 5.78
N PHE A 46 -8.02 24.02 5.97
CA PHE A 46 -9.29 24.40 5.37
C PHE A 46 -9.81 25.75 5.88
N ARG A 47 -9.61 26.09 7.17
CA ARG A 47 -9.98 27.43 7.69
C ARG A 47 -9.13 28.55 7.09
N LEU A 48 -7.83 28.31 6.89
CA LEU A 48 -6.94 29.27 6.25
C LEU A 48 -7.34 29.50 4.79
N LEU A 49 -7.63 28.43 4.04
CA LEU A 49 -8.12 28.53 2.66
C LEU A 49 -9.49 29.23 2.59
N ALA A 50 -10.41 28.91 3.50
CA ALA A 50 -11.70 29.57 3.59
C ALA A 50 -11.55 31.09 3.85
N ARG A 51 -10.65 31.47 4.76
CA ARG A 51 -10.38 32.87 5.08
C ARG A 51 -9.71 33.62 3.93
N ASP A 52 -8.76 33.00 3.24
CA ASP A 52 -8.10 33.60 2.07
C ASP A 52 -9.09 33.78 0.92
N ALA A 53 -9.91 32.76 0.62
CA ALA A 53 -10.96 32.83 -0.38
C ALA A 53 -11.96 33.96 -0.09
N LEU A 54 -12.42 34.09 1.16
CA LEU A 54 -13.32 35.17 1.58
C LEU A 54 -12.68 36.56 1.46
N THR A 55 -11.38 36.68 1.75
CA THR A 55 -10.62 37.93 1.59
C THR A 55 -10.55 38.37 0.13
N HIS A 56 -10.67 37.43 -0.79
CA HIS A 56 -10.70 37.65 -2.24
C HIS A 56 -12.11 37.55 -2.85
N GLU A 57 -13.16 37.65 -2.02
CA GLU A 57 -14.58 37.62 -2.43
C GLU A 57 -15.00 36.34 -3.17
N LYS A 58 -14.32 35.22 -2.88
CA LYS A 58 -14.61 33.91 -3.49
C LYS A 58 -15.34 33.00 -2.52
N ARG A 59 -16.31 32.25 -3.05
CA ARG A 59 -17.01 31.17 -2.34
C ARG A 59 -16.32 29.85 -2.65
N LEU A 60 -15.63 29.33 -1.65
CA LEU A 60 -14.90 28.07 -1.74
C LEU A 60 -15.80 26.88 -1.38
N SER A 61 -15.75 25.83 -2.21
CA SER A 61 -16.33 24.51 -1.95
C SER A 61 -15.25 23.44 -2.09
N ILE A 62 -15.38 22.35 -1.34
CA ILE A 62 -14.42 21.25 -1.33
C ILE A 62 -15.04 20.02 -1.99
N VAL A 63 -14.33 19.40 -2.93
CA VAL A 63 -14.72 18.13 -3.55
C VAL A 63 -13.68 17.09 -3.17
N ALA A 64 -14.08 16.05 -2.46
CA ALA A 64 -13.18 14.97 -2.07
C ALA A 64 -13.93 13.64 -2.06
N GLY A 65 -13.34 12.60 -2.63
CA GLY A 65 -13.93 11.27 -2.65
C GLY A 65 -13.96 10.60 -1.26
N ASP A 66 -13.06 11.00 -0.37
CA ASP A 66 -12.88 10.35 0.93
C ASP A 66 -13.68 11.03 2.06
N ALA A 67 -14.30 10.22 2.92
CA ALA A 67 -15.17 10.73 3.98
C ALA A 67 -14.42 11.52 5.07
N ALA A 68 -13.13 11.23 5.30
CA ALA A 68 -12.34 11.86 6.36
C ALA A 68 -11.97 13.31 6.02
N THR A 69 -11.46 13.57 4.81
CA THR A 69 -11.22 14.89 4.24
C THR A 69 -12.50 15.69 4.19
N ARG A 70 -13.60 15.06 3.76
CA ARG A 70 -14.91 15.72 3.75
C ARG A 70 -15.35 16.15 5.15
N ALA A 71 -15.16 15.31 6.17
CA ALA A 71 -15.46 15.65 7.56
C ALA A 71 -14.57 16.80 8.08
N LEU A 72 -13.28 16.81 7.75
CA LEU A 72 -12.36 17.88 8.14
C LEU A 72 -12.71 19.22 7.48
N ALA A 73 -13.02 19.22 6.18
CA ALA A 73 -13.47 20.39 5.44
C ALA A 73 -14.83 20.92 5.96
N ALA A 74 -15.78 20.03 6.22
CA ALA A 74 -17.07 20.39 6.81
C ALA A 74 -16.91 20.99 8.21
N SER A 75 -15.99 20.46 9.03
CA SER A 75 -15.67 21.00 10.36
C SER A 75 -15.04 22.41 10.31
N ALA A 76 -14.48 22.79 9.16
CA ALA A 76 -13.99 24.13 8.88
C ALA A 76 -15.08 25.08 8.36
N GLY A 77 -16.30 24.60 8.14
CA GLY A 77 -17.45 25.39 7.68
C GLY A 77 -17.55 25.54 6.16
N LEU A 78 -16.87 24.70 5.39
CA LEU A 78 -16.94 24.71 3.92
C LEU A 78 -18.03 23.75 3.41
N PRO A 79 -18.74 24.09 2.31
CA PRO A 79 -19.58 23.14 1.57
C PRO A 79 -18.72 22.03 0.99
N VAL A 80 -19.20 20.79 1.07
CA VAL A 80 -18.43 19.60 0.68
C VAL A 80 -19.24 18.67 -0.20
N PHE A 81 -18.60 18.13 -1.23
CA PHE A 81 -19.18 17.22 -2.22
C PHE A 81 -18.29 15.98 -2.40
N GLY A 82 -18.90 14.83 -2.67
CA GLY A 82 -18.20 13.58 -2.93
C GLY A 82 -17.65 13.46 -4.36
N SER A 83 -18.18 14.23 -5.30
CA SER A 83 -17.73 14.25 -6.69
C SER A 83 -17.95 15.61 -7.35
N VAL A 84 -17.26 15.86 -8.47
CA VAL A 84 -17.44 17.09 -9.25
C VAL A 84 -18.85 17.15 -9.84
N ALA A 85 -19.41 16.00 -10.24
CA ALA A 85 -20.79 15.92 -10.72
C ALA A 85 -21.83 16.31 -9.65
N GLU A 86 -21.61 15.90 -8.39
CA GLU A 86 -22.48 16.30 -7.27
C GLU A 86 -22.39 17.81 -6.99
N TYR A 87 -21.18 18.37 -7.07
CA TYR A 87 -20.98 19.81 -6.97
C TYR A 87 -21.68 20.57 -8.10
N GLU A 88 -21.51 20.14 -9.35
CA GLU A 88 -22.15 20.76 -10.52
C GLU A 88 -23.67 20.66 -10.43
N GLY A 89 -24.23 19.51 -10.03
CA GLY A 89 -25.67 19.34 -9.81
C GLY A 89 -26.23 20.27 -8.73
N SER A 90 -25.46 20.55 -7.66
CA SER A 90 -25.86 21.49 -6.61
C SER A 90 -25.96 22.95 -7.07
N LEU A 91 -25.39 23.28 -8.23
CA LEU A 91 -25.47 24.62 -8.83
C LEU A 91 -26.72 24.80 -9.69
N GLU A 92 -27.32 23.71 -10.18
CA GLU A 92 -28.49 23.72 -11.05
C GLU A 92 -29.81 23.78 -10.27
N ASP A 93 -29.84 23.25 -9.03
CA ASP A 93 -31.05 23.22 -8.20
C ASP A 93 -30.85 23.88 -6.80
N PRO A 94 -31.24 25.16 -6.62
CA PRO A 94 -30.97 25.92 -5.39
C PRO A 94 -31.80 25.47 -4.16
N ALA A 95 -32.64 24.44 -4.28
CA ALA A 95 -33.40 23.87 -3.17
C ALA A 95 -32.56 22.96 -2.25
N ASP A 96 -31.56 22.25 -2.80
CA ASP A 96 -30.76 21.28 -2.04
C ASP A 96 -29.63 21.91 -1.19
N ALA A 97 -29.15 23.09 -1.56
CA ALA A 97 -28.09 23.79 -0.80
C ALA A 97 -28.51 24.20 0.63
N ARG A 98 -29.82 24.27 0.92
CA ARG A 98 -30.32 24.56 2.29
C ARG A 98 -30.27 23.34 3.20
N SER A 99 -30.43 22.12 2.66
CA SER A 99 -30.44 20.89 3.46
C SER A 99 -29.03 20.48 3.92
N THR A 100 -28.01 20.72 3.08
CA THR A 100 -26.60 20.44 3.41
C THR A 100 -26.02 21.46 4.40
N ALA A 101 -26.43 22.74 4.29
CA ALA A 101 -26.03 23.77 5.25
C ALA A 101 -26.65 23.57 6.65
N GLU A 102 -27.90 23.08 6.73
CA GLU A 102 -28.53 22.72 8.01
C GLU A 102 -27.90 21.47 8.65
N SER A 103 -27.51 20.48 7.86
CA SER A 103 -26.83 19.27 8.34
C SER A 103 -25.43 19.58 8.93
N ALA A 104 -24.67 20.48 8.29
CA ALA A 104 -23.38 20.95 8.80
C ALA A 104 -23.51 21.81 10.08
N ALA A 105 -24.57 22.61 10.20
CA ALA A 105 -24.86 23.40 11.40
C ALA A 105 -25.28 22.50 12.59
N ALA A 106 -26.03 21.42 12.35
CA ALA A 106 -26.42 20.46 13.38
C ALA A 106 -25.23 19.66 13.95
N ALA A 107 -24.24 19.31 13.12
CA ALA A 107 -23.02 18.64 13.55
C ALA A 107 -22.10 19.55 14.41
N SER A 108 -22.10 20.85 14.13
CA SER A 108 -21.36 21.86 14.93
C SER A 108 -21.95 22.01 16.34
N ALA A 109 -23.28 22.02 16.48
CA ALA A 109 -23.96 22.17 17.77
C ALA A 109 -23.76 20.96 18.71
N ALA A 110 -23.63 19.74 18.17
CA ALA A 110 -23.39 18.53 18.97
C ALA A 110 -21.98 18.49 19.58
N SER A 111 -20.98 19.13 18.96
CA SER A 111 -19.59 19.15 19.44
C SER A 111 -19.33 20.14 20.59
N VAL A 112 -20.21 21.14 20.79
CA VAL A 112 -20.07 22.17 21.84
C VAL A 112 -20.63 21.69 23.20
N ALA A 113 -21.44 20.63 23.21
CA ALA A 113 -21.98 20.04 24.44
C ALA A 113 -21.02 19.06 25.15
N GLY A 114 -20.04 18.50 24.42
CA GLY A 114 -19.08 17.51 24.95
C GLY A 114 -17.87 18.09 25.70
N SER A 115 -17.57 19.39 25.53
CA SER A 115 -16.33 20.02 26.02
C SER A 115 -16.51 20.95 27.23
N ARG A 116 -17.56 20.74 28.04
CA ARG A 116 -17.85 21.57 29.22
C ARG A 116 -17.78 20.83 30.57
N ARG A 117 -17.08 19.71 30.64
CA ARG A 117 -16.71 19.06 31.90
C ARG A 117 -15.21 18.75 31.89
N SER A 118 -14.54 19.03 33.01
CA SER A 118 -13.07 19.05 33.22
C SER A 118 -12.41 20.32 32.66
N THR A 119 -11.89 21.28 33.43
CA THR A 119 -11.51 21.36 34.85
C THR A 119 -11.52 22.84 35.29
N LEU A 120 -12.11 23.14 36.45
CA LEU A 120 -11.89 24.35 37.24
C LEU A 120 -10.75 24.10 38.25
N ASP A 121 -9.93 25.14 38.45
CA ASP A 121 -9.10 25.54 39.62
C ASP A 121 -7.83 26.21 39.06
N THR A 122 -7.65 27.54 39.04
CA THR A 122 -7.71 28.63 40.05
C THR A 122 -6.43 28.74 40.89
N ASP A 123 -5.58 29.74 40.56
CA ASP A 123 -5.08 30.76 41.50
C ASP A 123 -4.49 31.92 40.67
N THR A 124 -5.06 33.12 40.55
CA THR A 124 -5.31 34.24 41.50
C THR A 124 -4.06 34.85 42.14
N GLY A 125 -3.64 35.99 41.60
CA GLY A 125 -2.69 36.92 42.21
C GLY A 125 -3.00 38.35 41.74
N SER A 126 -3.81 39.05 42.52
CA SER A 126 -4.21 40.46 42.37
C SER A 126 -3.36 41.37 43.28
N LEU A 127 -3.49 42.69 43.04
CA LEU A 127 -3.02 43.89 43.77
C LEU A 127 -1.83 44.62 43.13
N THR A 128 -2.04 45.62 42.26
CA THR A 128 -2.28 47.07 42.52
C THR A 128 -1.29 47.79 43.45
N ARG A 129 -0.66 48.86 42.89
CA ARG A 129 -0.35 50.22 43.46
C ARG A 129 1.00 50.75 42.93
N GLU A 130 1.02 51.69 41.97
CA GLU A 130 1.09 53.17 42.10
C GLU A 130 2.48 53.66 42.58
N LEU A 131 3.21 54.59 41.95
CA LEU A 131 2.87 55.94 41.45
C LEU A 131 3.45 56.19 40.03
N ALA A 132 2.78 56.81 39.04
CA ALA A 132 2.05 58.10 38.96
C ALA A 132 2.96 59.27 38.41
N PRO A 133 2.40 60.27 37.67
CA PRO A 133 2.68 60.50 36.24
C PRO A 133 2.80 62.04 35.97
N PRO A 134 2.11 62.71 35.01
CA PRO A 134 1.67 62.43 33.63
C PRO A 134 2.21 63.53 32.64
N VAL A 135 1.94 63.60 31.33
CA VAL A 135 0.67 63.99 30.67
C VAL A 135 0.87 64.12 29.14
N ARG A 136 -0.12 63.57 28.39
CA ARG A 136 -0.80 63.96 27.12
C ARG A 136 -0.03 64.72 26.04
N GLY A 137 -0.26 64.51 24.74
CA GLY A 137 -1.29 63.77 24.01
C GLY A 137 -1.69 64.54 22.74
N GLY A 138 -1.89 63.82 21.64
CA GLY A 138 -2.76 64.21 20.51
C GLY A 138 -2.13 64.94 19.31
N PRO A 139 -2.69 64.78 18.08
CA PRO A 139 -1.95 64.93 16.82
C PRO A 139 -2.45 66.07 15.89
N ALA A 140 -1.74 66.19 14.75
CA ALA A 140 -2.21 66.56 13.41
C ALA A 140 -2.14 68.03 12.90
N ARG A 141 -1.66 68.09 11.64
CA ARG A 141 -2.00 68.99 10.51
C ARG A 141 -1.40 70.39 10.40
N THR A 142 -0.62 70.52 9.31
CA THR A 142 -0.62 71.55 8.24
C THR A 142 -0.84 73.04 8.55
N ALA A 143 0.04 73.81 7.91
CA ALA A 143 -0.15 75.13 7.29
C ALA A 143 0.24 76.39 8.11
N SER A 144 1.19 77.12 7.51
CA SER A 144 1.40 78.59 7.51
C SER A 144 0.11 79.44 7.61
N PRO A 145 0.19 80.80 7.74
CA PRO A 145 1.31 81.69 8.05
C PRO A 145 0.94 82.84 9.04
N SER A 146 1.83 83.82 9.16
CA SER A 146 1.61 85.28 9.35
C SER A 146 2.20 85.93 10.62
N LYS A 147 3.15 86.83 10.35
CA LYS A 147 3.67 87.98 11.14
C LYS A 147 2.54 89.01 11.40
N PRO A 148 2.70 90.14 12.15
CA PRO A 148 3.90 90.78 12.76
C PRO A 148 3.66 91.52 14.12
N ARG A 149 4.62 92.40 14.48
CA ARG A 149 4.59 93.60 15.36
C ARG A 149 4.93 93.37 16.84
N SER A 150 6.18 93.61 17.26
CA SER A 150 6.82 94.91 17.60
C SER A 150 6.41 95.45 18.95
N ALA A 151 7.37 95.60 19.87
CA ALA A 151 7.94 96.90 20.25
C ALA A 151 8.84 96.76 21.49
N THR A 152 9.99 97.47 21.45
CA THR A 152 10.63 98.27 22.53
C THR A 152 10.98 97.57 23.85
N ALA A 153 12.09 97.77 24.54
CA ALA A 153 13.27 98.63 24.50
C ALA A 153 14.26 97.94 25.49
N SER A 154 15.50 98.32 25.78
CA SER A 154 16.29 99.52 25.58
C SER A 154 17.72 99.16 26.02
N ALA A 155 18.71 99.89 25.49
CA ALA A 155 19.98 100.26 26.14
C ALA A 155 21.00 99.14 26.50
N ASP A 156 22.32 99.27 26.30
CA ASP A 156 23.10 100.44 25.90
C ASP A 156 24.50 100.03 25.37
N ALA A 157 25.02 100.92 24.52
CA ALA A 157 26.41 101.28 24.21
C ALA A 157 27.56 100.24 24.13
N GLY A 158 28.20 100.20 22.95
CA GLY A 158 29.52 99.59 22.76
C GLY A 158 30.14 99.73 21.36
N ARG A 159 30.55 100.95 21.00
CA ARG A 159 31.11 101.41 19.71
C ARG A 159 32.42 100.72 19.29
N ARG A 160 32.58 100.31 18.01
CA ARG A 160 33.62 100.73 17.02
C ARG A 160 33.75 99.75 15.82
N ARG A 161 34.27 100.28 14.71
CA ARG A 161 34.12 99.87 13.29
C ARG A 161 35.16 98.85 12.78
N ARG A 162 34.86 98.28 11.59
CA ARG A 162 35.68 97.56 10.55
C ARG A 162 35.58 96.02 10.67
N ALA A 163 35.39 95.18 9.64
CA ALA A 163 35.52 95.24 8.18
C ALA A 163 34.71 94.06 7.52
N PRO A 164 34.52 94.02 6.18
CA PRO A 164 33.71 93.03 5.48
C PRO A 164 34.52 91.76 5.14
N ILE A 165 34.42 90.71 5.96
CA ILE A 165 35.07 89.41 5.70
C ILE A 165 34.08 88.23 5.87
N PHE A 166 33.07 88.35 6.75
CA PHE A 166 32.16 87.25 7.07
C PHE A 166 31.19 86.85 5.94
N LEU A 167 30.77 87.77 5.06
CA LEU A 167 29.88 87.44 3.94
C LEU A 167 30.64 86.73 2.81
N GLY A 168 31.88 87.14 2.53
CA GLY A 168 32.76 86.46 1.59
C GLY A 168 33.10 85.05 2.07
N LEU A 169 33.38 84.88 3.36
CA LEU A 169 33.69 83.57 3.95
C LEU A 169 32.48 82.62 3.96
N ALA A 170 31.27 83.14 4.20
CA ALA A 170 30.04 82.35 4.17
C ALA A 170 29.63 81.93 2.75
N VAL A 171 29.79 82.81 1.75
CA VAL A 171 29.57 82.47 0.33
C VAL A 171 30.64 81.51 -0.17
N LEU A 172 31.89 81.67 0.26
CA LEU A 172 32.98 80.75 -0.08
C LEU A 172 32.81 79.39 0.60
N ALA A 173 32.31 79.35 1.85
CA ALA A 173 31.95 78.12 2.53
C ALA A 173 30.74 77.43 1.86
N LEU A 174 29.72 78.19 1.46
CA LEU A 174 28.59 77.64 0.70
C LEU A 174 29.02 77.16 -0.69
N ALA A 175 29.89 77.88 -1.38
CA ALA A 175 30.45 77.45 -2.67
C ALA A 175 31.38 76.23 -2.52
N ALA A 176 32.10 76.10 -1.40
CA ALA A 176 32.88 74.91 -1.08
C ALA A 176 31.98 73.73 -0.70
N VAL A 177 30.86 73.96 -0.02
CA VAL A 177 29.87 72.93 0.28
C VAL A 177 29.11 72.52 -0.98
N VAL A 178 28.67 73.46 -1.81
CA VAL A 178 27.98 73.17 -3.08
C VAL A 178 28.94 72.56 -4.09
N GLY A 179 30.18 73.05 -4.18
CA GLY A 179 31.24 72.47 -4.99
C GLY A 179 31.66 71.09 -4.48
N GLY A 180 31.71 70.88 -3.16
CA GLY A 180 31.97 69.60 -2.52
C GLY A 180 30.82 68.61 -2.71
N VAL A 181 29.57 69.07 -2.65
CA VAL A 181 28.37 68.27 -2.94
C VAL A 181 28.29 67.95 -4.43
N ALA A 182 28.59 68.90 -5.32
CA ALA A 182 28.64 68.66 -6.76
C ALA A 182 29.78 67.69 -7.13
N ALA A 183 30.96 67.84 -6.53
CA ALA A 183 32.07 66.91 -6.69
C ALA A 183 31.71 65.52 -6.14
N PHE A 184 31.10 65.45 -4.95
CA PHE A 184 30.62 64.21 -4.33
C PHE A 184 29.52 63.54 -5.15
N LEU A 185 28.64 64.33 -5.77
CA LEU A 185 27.61 63.84 -6.67
C LEU A 185 28.22 63.33 -7.96
N LEU A 186 29.27 63.95 -8.51
CA LEU A 186 29.98 63.54 -9.74
C LEU A 186 31.03 62.43 -9.52
N LEU A 187 31.12 61.86 -8.32
CA LEU A 187 32.08 60.79 -8.04
C LEU A 187 31.73 59.52 -8.84
N PRO A 188 32.72 58.91 -9.53
CA PRO A 188 32.51 57.67 -10.25
C PRO A 188 31.93 56.55 -9.38
N SER A 189 30.90 55.87 -9.88
CA SER A 189 30.32 54.67 -9.28
C SER A 189 30.11 53.60 -10.36
N ALA A 190 30.11 52.33 -9.96
CA ALA A 190 29.90 51.20 -10.86
C ALA A 190 28.96 50.17 -10.22
N SER A 191 27.99 49.71 -11.00
CA SER A 191 27.13 48.56 -10.66
C SER A 191 27.41 47.44 -11.65
N ILE A 192 27.81 46.28 -11.14
CA ILE A 192 28.13 45.09 -11.91
C ILE A 192 27.16 43.98 -11.52
N SER A 193 26.49 43.38 -12.50
CA SER A 193 25.74 42.14 -12.31
C SER A 193 26.39 41.01 -13.10
N VAL A 194 26.83 39.95 -12.44
CA VAL A 194 27.49 38.78 -13.07
C VAL A 194 26.57 37.58 -12.93
N ALA A 195 26.20 36.96 -14.05
CA ALA A 195 25.53 35.67 -14.02
C ALA A 195 26.55 34.55 -14.12
N ALA A 196 26.53 33.64 -13.14
CA ALA A 196 27.38 32.46 -13.15
C ALA A 196 27.03 31.55 -14.33
N ARG A 197 28.04 31.03 -15.02
CA ARG A 197 27.85 30.07 -16.11
C ARG A 197 27.38 28.73 -15.56
N GLU A 198 26.31 28.18 -16.15
CA GLU A 198 25.85 26.82 -15.88
C GLU A 198 26.68 25.79 -16.65
N GLU A 199 27.02 24.69 -15.98
CA GLU A 199 27.67 23.50 -16.54
C GLU A 199 26.82 22.27 -16.25
N SER A 200 26.86 21.27 -17.15
CA SER A 200 26.11 20.02 -16.96
C SER A 200 26.86 19.05 -16.05
N VAL A 201 26.13 18.41 -15.14
CA VAL A 201 26.58 17.26 -14.34
C VAL A 201 25.88 16.01 -14.86
N GLY A 202 26.64 14.96 -15.17
CA GLY A 202 26.13 13.71 -15.76
C GLY A 202 26.15 13.70 -17.30
N PRO A 203 25.48 12.72 -17.94
CA PRO A 203 24.55 11.75 -17.35
C PRO A 203 25.27 10.70 -16.51
N LEU A 204 24.81 10.50 -15.28
CA LEU A 204 25.28 9.46 -14.38
C LEU A 204 24.38 8.25 -14.48
N ALA A 205 24.95 7.10 -14.84
CA ALA A 205 24.25 5.82 -14.84
C ALA A 205 24.44 5.13 -13.48
N ILE A 206 23.33 4.85 -12.81
CA ILE A 206 23.28 4.22 -11.49
C ILE A 206 22.40 2.96 -11.62
N THR A 207 22.86 1.84 -11.09
CA THR A 207 22.02 0.65 -10.97
C THR A 207 21.56 0.56 -9.53
N VAL A 208 20.27 0.80 -9.29
CA VAL A 208 19.67 0.66 -7.96
C VAL A 208 19.18 -0.76 -7.77
N ALA A 209 19.71 -1.48 -6.79
CA ALA A 209 19.33 -2.86 -6.51
C ALA A 209 18.21 -2.91 -5.46
N ALA A 210 17.14 -3.66 -5.73
CA ALA A 210 16.13 -3.95 -4.73
C ALA A 210 16.47 -5.25 -4.01
N ARG A 211 16.53 -5.23 -2.68
CA ARG A 211 16.89 -6.41 -1.89
C ARG A 211 15.95 -6.65 -0.72
N THR A 212 15.72 -7.91 -0.40
CA THR A 212 14.84 -8.34 0.69
C THR A 212 15.49 -8.33 2.07
N ASP A 213 16.83 -8.25 2.13
CA ASP A 213 17.60 -8.11 3.37
C ASP A 213 17.74 -6.66 3.84
N ALA A 214 17.43 -5.69 2.98
CA ALA A 214 17.40 -4.27 3.31
C ALA A 214 16.04 -3.90 3.92
N THR A 215 16.06 -3.27 5.11
CA THR A 215 14.86 -2.73 5.77
C THR A 215 14.60 -1.28 5.41
N ASP A 216 15.66 -0.56 5.05
CA ASP A 216 15.65 0.87 4.77
C ASP A 216 16.43 1.16 3.48
N VAL A 217 16.27 2.37 2.96
CA VAL A 217 16.93 2.82 1.74
C VAL A 217 18.39 3.14 2.04
N ASP A 218 19.32 2.46 1.38
CA ASP A 218 20.75 2.71 1.47
C ASP A 218 21.21 3.51 0.24
N VAL A 219 21.38 4.80 0.46
CA VAL A 219 21.73 5.77 -0.58
C VAL A 219 23.16 5.57 -1.09
N GLU A 220 24.10 5.21 -0.20
CA GLU A 220 25.50 5.00 -0.57
C GLU A 220 25.66 3.70 -1.37
N ALA A 221 25.03 2.62 -0.93
CA ALA A 221 25.08 1.34 -1.64
C ALA A 221 24.15 1.28 -2.87
N ALA A 222 23.32 2.31 -3.11
CA ALA A 222 22.29 2.35 -4.14
C ALA A 222 21.31 1.17 -4.04
N VAL A 223 20.71 0.99 -2.85
CA VAL A 223 19.83 -0.14 -2.53
C VAL A 223 18.51 0.36 -1.98
N VAL A 224 17.43 -0.28 -2.44
CA VAL A 224 16.07 -0.07 -1.93
C VAL A 224 15.52 -1.36 -1.33
N PRO A 225 14.66 -1.29 -0.30
CA PRO A 225 14.03 -2.47 0.28
C PRO A 225 13.05 -3.09 -0.72
N ALA A 226 13.17 -4.39 -0.93
CA ALA A 226 12.19 -5.22 -1.61
C ALA A 226 11.37 -5.98 -0.56
N GLN A 227 10.05 -5.99 -0.72
CA GLN A 227 9.13 -6.66 0.17
C GLN A 227 8.64 -7.96 -0.45
N THR A 228 8.60 -9.02 0.35
CA THR A 228 7.98 -10.28 -0.04
C THR A 228 6.49 -10.22 0.25
N ILE A 229 5.66 -10.23 -0.80
CA ILE A 229 4.21 -10.20 -0.69
C ILE A 229 3.70 -11.65 -0.75
N PRO A 230 3.01 -12.14 0.29
CA PRO A 230 2.40 -13.46 0.27
C PRO A 230 1.20 -13.49 -0.68
N ILE A 231 1.04 -14.61 -1.38
CA ILE A 231 -0.08 -14.90 -2.24
C ILE A 231 -0.66 -16.24 -1.80
N ASP A 232 -1.85 -16.18 -1.21
CA ASP A 232 -2.57 -17.36 -0.77
C ASP A 232 -3.79 -17.57 -1.67
N VAL A 233 -3.93 -18.77 -2.21
CA VAL A 233 -5.08 -19.18 -3.02
C VAL A 233 -5.58 -20.54 -2.57
N GLU A 234 -6.89 -20.73 -2.68
CA GLU A 234 -7.57 -21.96 -2.29
C GLU A 234 -8.46 -22.46 -3.44
N ALA A 235 -8.61 -23.77 -3.53
CA ALA A 235 -9.51 -24.43 -4.45
C ALA A 235 -10.18 -25.62 -3.77
N SER A 236 -11.46 -25.84 -4.06
CA SER A 236 -12.22 -26.97 -3.57
C SER A 236 -13.19 -27.44 -4.63
N ASP A 237 -13.38 -28.75 -4.74
CA ASP A 237 -14.35 -29.33 -5.68
C ASP A 237 -14.86 -30.70 -5.19
N THR A 238 -15.92 -31.19 -5.82
CA THR A 238 -16.54 -32.49 -5.57
C THR A 238 -16.25 -33.44 -6.72
N PHE A 239 -15.68 -34.58 -6.42
CA PHE A 239 -15.24 -35.57 -7.41
C PHE A 239 -16.06 -36.86 -7.32
N PRO A 240 -16.44 -37.48 -8.46
CA PRO A 240 -17.17 -38.75 -8.46
C PRO A 240 -16.25 -39.91 -8.07
N ALA A 241 -16.79 -40.88 -7.34
CA ALA A 241 -16.12 -42.15 -7.08
C ALA A 241 -16.41 -43.15 -8.22
N THR A 242 -15.36 -43.66 -8.87
CA THR A 242 -15.55 -44.56 -10.03
C THR A 242 -15.40 -46.04 -9.68
N GLY A 243 -14.78 -46.33 -8.54
CA GLY A 243 -14.59 -47.70 -8.08
C GLY A 243 -15.91 -48.35 -7.65
N VAL A 244 -15.99 -49.67 -7.83
CA VAL A 244 -17.15 -50.46 -7.41
C VAL A 244 -16.69 -51.67 -6.59
N ARG A 245 -17.20 -51.80 -5.37
CA ARG A 245 -17.09 -53.02 -4.58
C ARG A 245 -18.34 -53.86 -4.77
N VAL A 246 -18.17 -55.07 -5.29
CA VAL A 246 -19.26 -56.03 -5.48
C VAL A 246 -19.37 -56.95 -4.26
N GLN A 247 -20.55 -57.02 -3.64
CA GLN A 247 -20.89 -57.96 -2.59
C GLN A 247 -21.87 -59.02 -3.14
N LEU A 248 -21.48 -60.29 -3.03
CA LEU A 248 -22.28 -61.43 -3.48
C LEU A 248 -22.79 -62.24 -2.29
N THR A 249 -24.09 -62.56 -2.28
CA THR A 249 -24.72 -63.46 -1.29
C THR A 249 -24.98 -64.82 -1.93
N LYS A 250 -24.82 -65.91 -1.17
CA LYS A 250 -25.09 -67.28 -1.65
C LYS A 250 -26.58 -67.61 -1.56
N ALA A 251 -27.12 -68.20 -2.62
CA ALA A 251 -28.47 -68.75 -2.60
C ALA A 251 -28.57 -69.95 -1.66
N ARG A 252 -29.74 -70.13 -1.05
CA ARG A 252 -30.08 -71.26 -0.20
C ARG A 252 -31.24 -72.02 -0.83
N ALA A 253 -31.13 -73.33 -0.83
CA ALA A 253 -32.11 -74.26 -1.34
C ALA A 253 -32.54 -75.22 -0.22
N THR A 254 -33.73 -75.78 -0.37
CA THR A 254 -34.15 -76.95 0.41
C THR A 254 -34.21 -78.11 -0.55
N VAL A 255 -33.38 -79.12 -0.31
CA VAL A 255 -33.18 -80.27 -1.18
C VAL A 255 -33.82 -81.49 -0.53
N ARG A 256 -34.67 -82.19 -1.28
CA ARG A 256 -35.34 -83.42 -0.89
C ARG A 256 -34.71 -84.59 -1.62
N PHE A 257 -34.23 -85.54 -0.86
CA PHE A 257 -33.75 -86.83 -1.36
C PHE A 257 -34.88 -87.85 -1.24
N LEU A 258 -35.01 -88.69 -2.26
CA LEU A 258 -35.99 -89.77 -2.33
C LEU A 258 -35.23 -91.06 -2.64
N SER A 259 -35.32 -92.05 -1.75
CA SER A 259 -34.72 -93.38 -1.93
C SER A 259 -35.80 -94.43 -2.17
N LYS A 260 -35.63 -95.23 -3.22
CA LYS A 260 -36.44 -96.41 -3.57
C LYS A 260 -35.77 -97.72 -3.17
N ASP A 261 -34.59 -97.68 -2.55
CA ASP A 261 -33.89 -98.87 -2.07
C ASP A 261 -34.56 -99.37 -0.78
N PHE A 262 -35.18 -100.54 -0.83
CA PHE A 262 -35.83 -101.21 0.31
C PHE A 262 -34.91 -102.20 1.02
N THR A 263 -33.66 -102.37 0.57
CA THR A 263 -32.70 -103.36 1.09
C THR A 263 -31.69 -102.76 2.06
N ALA A 264 -31.34 -101.47 1.91
CA ALA A 264 -30.36 -100.80 2.77
C ALA A 264 -30.71 -99.31 3.03
N PRO A 265 -30.32 -98.76 4.19
CA PRO A 265 -30.39 -97.31 4.43
C PRO A 265 -29.30 -96.57 3.64
N ASN A 266 -29.58 -95.33 3.23
CA ASN A 266 -28.60 -94.45 2.61
C ASN A 266 -28.27 -93.24 3.52
N THR A 267 -27.02 -92.77 3.53
CA THR A 267 -26.59 -91.60 4.30
C THR A 267 -25.93 -90.60 3.38
N ILE A 268 -26.49 -89.39 3.29
CA ILE A 268 -25.91 -88.28 2.54
C ILE A 268 -25.13 -87.41 3.52
N ALA A 269 -23.81 -87.38 3.38
CA ALA A 269 -22.94 -86.59 4.26
C ALA A 269 -23.13 -85.08 4.05
N ALA A 270 -22.98 -84.29 5.11
CA ALA A 270 -22.79 -82.85 5.00
C ALA A 270 -21.63 -82.54 4.06
N GLY A 271 -21.76 -81.51 3.24
CA GLY A 271 -20.75 -81.18 2.24
C GLY A 271 -20.96 -81.84 0.88
N SER A 272 -21.89 -82.81 0.75
CA SER A 272 -22.23 -83.43 -0.52
C SER A 272 -22.74 -82.41 -1.54
N ILE A 273 -22.28 -82.50 -2.79
CA ILE A 273 -22.61 -81.56 -3.86
C ILE A 273 -23.73 -82.11 -4.74
N VAL A 274 -24.88 -81.44 -4.70
CA VAL A 274 -25.98 -81.63 -5.67
C VAL A 274 -25.94 -80.52 -6.70
N ARG A 275 -26.49 -80.76 -7.89
CA ARG A 275 -26.38 -79.81 -9.00
C ARG A 275 -27.65 -79.73 -9.84
N THR A 276 -27.82 -78.62 -10.53
CA THR A 276 -28.77 -78.52 -11.65
C THR A 276 -28.21 -79.20 -12.91
N ARG A 277 -29.02 -79.29 -13.96
CA ARG A 277 -28.55 -79.74 -15.29
C ARG A 277 -27.54 -78.75 -15.90
N ASP A 278 -27.71 -77.46 -15.60
CA ASP A 278 -26.80 -76.38 -16.03
C ASP A 278 -25.56 -76.25 -15.13
N ASN A 279 -25.25 -77.28 -14.33
CA ASN A 279 -24.07 -77.36 -13.47
C ASN A 279 -23.98 -76.28 -12.38
N ILE A 280 -25.10 -75.71 -11.94
CA ILE A 280 -25.16 -74.85 -10.74
C ILE A 280 -25.09 -75.76 -9.52
N ARG A 281 -24.12 -75.52 -8.63
CA ARG A 281 -23.74 -76.44 -7.55
C ARG A 281 -24.25 -75.97 -6.21
N PHE A 282 -24.81 -76.88 -5.42
CA PHE A 282 -25.22 -76.66 -4.04
C PHE A 282 -24.57 -77.68 -3.12
N ARG A 283 -24.08 -77.21 -1.98
CA ARG A 283 -23.49 -78.01 -0.93
C ARG A 283 -24.52 -78.25 0.17
N THR A 284 -24.75 -79.50 0.56
CA THR A 284 -25.62 -79.85 1.70
C THR A 284 -25.03 -79.33 3.01
N ASP A 285 -25.86 -78.71 3.85
CA ASP A 285 -25.42 -78.06 5.08
C ASP A 285 -25.30 -79.03 6.27
N ALA A 286 -25.95 -80.20 6.18
CA ALA A 286 -25.98 -81.21 7.24
C ALA A 286 -26.02 -82.63 6.66
N THR A 287 -25.63 -83.61 7.48
CA THR A 287 -25.74 -85.03 7.16
C THR A 287 -27.18 -85.49 7.38
N ILE A 288 -27.75 -86.21 6.42
CA ILE A 288 -29.09 -86.83 6.55
C ILE A 288 -29.01 -88.34 6.34
N ARG A 289 -29.90 -89.07 7.01
CA ARG A 289 -30.04 -90.52 6.87
C ARG A 289 -31.41 -90.86 6.33
N LEU A 290 -31.45 -91.53 5.18
CA LEU A 290 -32.65 -92.09 4.58
C LEU A 290 -32.79 -93.54 5.04
N PRO A 291 -33.85 -93.90 5.78
CA PRO A 291 -34.16 -95.31 6.04
C PRO A 291 -34.49 -96.05 4.72
N PRO A 292 -34.44 -97.40 4.71
CA PRO A 292 -34.87 -98.17 3.55
C PRO A 292 -36.32 -97.84 3.17
N ALA A 293 -36.63 -97.86 1.88
CA ALA A 293 -37.98 -97.78 1.36
C ALA A 293 -38.82 -98.96 1.87
N THR A 294 -40.14 -98.80 1.93
CA THR A 294 -41.04 -99.87 2.37
C THR A 294 -41.64 -100.58 1.16
N LEU A 295 -41.58 -101.92 1.16
CA LEU A 295 -42.17 -102.76 0.13
C LEU A 295 -43.49 -103.34 0.65
N ASN A 296 -44.60 -102.85 0.13
CA ASN A 296 -45.95 -103.33 0.47
C ASN A 296 -46.48 -104.17 -0.69
N GLY A 297 -46.29 -105.49 -0.62
CA GLY A 297 -46.62 -106.39 -1.72
C GLY A 297 -45.68 -106.20 -2.92
N LEU A 298 -46.19 -105.64 -4.02
CA LEU A 298 -45.42 -105.28 -5.22
C LEU A 298 -45.15 -103.76 -5.35
N GLU A 299 -45.63 -102.95 -4.40
CA GLU A 299 -45.52 -101.49 -4.44
C GLU A 299 -44.40 -100.99 -3.51
N ILE A 300 -43.46 -100.21 -4.07
CA ILE A 300 -42.36 -99.58 -3.32
C ILE A 300 -42.81 -98.18 -2.90
N THR A 301 -42.96 -97.94 -1.60
CA THR A 301 -43.16 -96.60 -1.03
C THR A 301 -41.80 -95.98 -0.71
N PRO A 302 -41.37 -94.92 -1.43
CA PRO A 302 -40.05 -94.34 -1.24
C PRO A 302 -39.87 -93.68 0.13
N SER A 303 -38.65 -93.76 0.65
CA SER A 303 -38.22 -93.02 1.82
C SER A 303 -37.78 -91.61 1.40
N THR A 304 -38.11 -90.58 2.18
CA THR A 304 -37.73 -89.19 1.87
C THR A 304 -37.05 -88.50 3.04
N ALA A 305 -36.06 -87.66 2.75
CA ALA A 305 -35.42 -86.81 3.73
C ALA A 305 -35.09 -85.44 3.10
N THR A 306 -35.16 -84.38 3.90
CA THR A 306 -34.94 -83.01 3.43
C THR A 306 -33.78 -82.37 4.16
N VAL A 307 -32.92 -81.65 3.44
CA VAL A 307 -31.77 -80.92 3.99
C VAL A 307 -31.66 -79.54 3.35
N ARG A 308 -31.11 -78.58 4.10
CA ARG A 308 -30.72 -77.29 3.51
C ARG A 308 -29.44 -77.45 2.70
N ALA A 309 -29.35 -76.72 1.60
CA ALA A 309 -28.15 -76.67 0.80
C ALA A 309 -27.83 -75.22 0.42
N THR A 310 -26.55 -74.87 0.47
CA THR A 310 -26.05 -73.55 0.13
C THR A 310 -25.33 -73.59 -1.22
N ALA A 311 -25.59 -72.62 -2.10
CA ALA A 311 -24.90 -72.49 -3.37
C ALA A 311 -23.37 -72.42 -3.17
N VAL A 312 -22.62 -73.12 -4.01
CA VAL A 312 -21.15 -73.14 -3.92
C VAL A 312 -20.60 -71.76 -4.28
N ASP A 313 -21.02 -71.25 -5.44
CA ASP A 313 -20.64 -69.95 -5.98
C ASP A 313 -21.67 -68.89 -5.51
N PRO A 314 -21.22 -67.75 -4.97
CA PRO A 314 -22.12 -66.68 -4.54
C PRO A 314 -22.65 -65.89 -5.74
N GLY A 315 -23.82 -65.25 -5.59
CA GLY A 315 -24.42 -64.43 -6.63
C GLY A 315 -25.83 -64.88 -7.05
N PRO A 316 -26.47 -64.11 -7.95
CA PRO A 316 -27.84 -64.37 -8.39
C PRO A 316 -27.99 -65.65 -9.20
N ASP A 317 -26.92 -66.13 -9.84
CA ASP A 317 -26.92 -67.38 -10.64
C ASP A 317 -27.25 -68.62 -9.80
N GLY A 318 -27.05 -68.56 -8.47
CA GLY A 318 -27.48 -69.61 -7.56
C GLY A 318 -28.99 -69.67 -7.32
N ASN A 319 -29.77 -68.69 -7.81
CA ASN A 319 -31.23 -68.71 -7.68
C ASN A 319 -31.82 -69.55 -8.81
N VAL A 320 -32.29 -70.76 -8.47
CA VAL A 320 -32.82 -71.71 -9.45
C VAL A 320 -34.28 -72.05 -9.15
N PRO A 321 -35.15 -72.26 -10.16
CA PRO A 321 -36.53 -72.65 -9.95
C PRO A 321 -36.69 -73.94 -9.14
N ALA A 322 -37.91 -74.21 -8.67
CA ALA A 322 -38.23 -75.50 -8.06
C ALA A 322 -37.96 -76.66 -9.04
N ASP A 323 -37.61 -77.83 -8.49
CA ASP A 323 -37.38 -79.08 -9.22
C ASP A 323 -36.29 -79.03 -10.32
N THR A 324 -35.31 -78.13 -10.18
CA THR A 324 -34.17 -77.99 -11.10
C THR A 324 -32.88 -78.63 -10.58
N ILE A 325 -32.74 -78.77 -9.25
CA ILE A 325 -31.61 -79.46 -8.60
C ILE A 325 -31.88 -80.96 -8.66
N THR A 326 -31.48 -81.59 -9.77
CA THR A 326 -31.78 -83.00 -10.07
C THR A 326 -30.54 -83.91 -10.14
N THR A 327 -29.35 -83.35 -10.11
CA THR A 327 -28.11 -84.10 -10.32
C THR A 327 -27.48 -84.46 -8.97
N LEU A 328 -27.32 -85.75 -8.72
CA LEU A 328 -26.81 -86.31 -7.47
C LEU A 328 -25.28 -86.12 -7.29
N PRO A 329 -24.78 -86.26 -6.05
CA PRO A 329 -23.36 -86.33 -5.77
C PRO A 329 -22.68 -87.51 -6.48
N LYS A 330 -21.39 -87.37 -6.79
CA LYS A 330 -20.59 -88.47 -7.36
C LYS A 330 -20.52 -89.63 -6.35
N GLY A 331 -20.79 -90.85 -6.80
CA GLY A 331 -20.75 -92.06 -5.96
C GLY A 331 -22.11 -92.55 -5.45
N GLU A 332 -23.18 -91.76 -5.62
CA GLU A 332 -24.55 -92.20 -5.30
C GLU A 332 -25.16 -93.05 -6.43
N ASN A 333 -26.05 -93.97 -6.06
CA ASN A 333 -26.71 -94.84 -7.04
C ASN A 333 -27.93 -94.14 -7.67
N LEU A 334 -27.78 -93.69 -8.91
CA LEU A 334 -28.82 -92.99 -9.68
C LEU A 334 -30.05 -93.85 -9.99
N LEU A 335 -29.97 -95.18 -9.84
CA LEU A 335 -31.11 -96.09 -10.09
C LEU A 335 -32.13 -96.09 -8.94
N PHE A 336 -31.70 -95.78 -7.72
CA PHE A 336 -32.54 -95.87 -6.52
C PHE A 336 -32.66 -94.56 -5.75
N LEU A 337 -31.79 -93.58 -6.02
CA LEU A 337 -31.81 -92.29 -5.36
C LEU A 337 -32.19 -91.19 -6.36
N GLU A 338 -33.07 -90.30 -5.94
CA GLU A 338 -33.45 -89.10 -6.66
C GLU A 338 -33.27 -87.89 -5.74
N VAL A 339 -32.95 -86.74 -6.33
CA VAL A 339 -32.86 -85.46 -5.63
C VAL A 339 -33.71 -84.42 -6.35
N THR A 340 -34.48 -83.65 -5.59
CA THR A 340 -35.20 -82.48 -6.10
C THR A 340 -35.12 -81.32 -5.13
N ASN A 341 -35.41 -80.11 -5.57
CA ASN A 341 -35.65 -78.97 -4.68
C ASN A 341 -37.13 -78.57 -4.76
N PRO A 342 -37.97 -78.99 -3.80
CA PRO A 342 -39.42 -78.72 -3.86
C PRO A 342 -39.80 -77.23 -3.88
N LYS A 343 -38.87 -76.35 -3.51
CA LYS A 343 -39.00 -74.90 -3.60
C LYS A 343 -37.80 -74.32 -4.35
N ALA A 344 -37.99 -73.18 -5.00
CA ALA A 344 -36.92 -72.45 -5.66
C ALA A 344 -35.77 -72.16 -4.67
N ALA A 345 -34.53 -72.27 -5.14
CA ALA A 345 -33.39 -71.74 -4.42
C ALA A 345 -33.40 -70.22 -4.53
N ALA A 346 -33.20 -69.53 -3.42
CA ALA A 346 -33.31 -68.08 -3.35
C ALA A 346 -32.28 -67.47 -2.38
N GLY A 347 -32.11 -66.15 -2.44
CA GLY A 347 -31.20 -65.41 -1.57
C GLY A 347 -29.83 -65.13 -2.19
N GLY A 348 -29.56 -65.64 -3.39
CA GLY A 348 -28.42 -65.22 -4.21
C GLY A 348 -28.61 -63.77 -4.64
N LYS A 349 -27.70 -62.88 -4.27
CA LYS A 349 -27.79 -61.44 -4.58
C LYS A 349 -26.44 -60.91 -5.04
N ARG A 350 -26.48 -59.87 -5.88
CA ARG A 350 -25.34 -59.01 -6.23
C ARG A 350 -25.70 -57.60 -5.81
N GLN A 351 -24.88 -57.01 -4.95
CA GLN A 351 -24.99 -55.61 -4.52
C GLN A 351 -23.67 -54.91 -4.87
N GLU A 352 -23.77 -53.69 -5.36
CA GLU A 352 -22.64 -52.89 -5.77
C GLU A 352 -22.61 -51.62 -4.91
N PHE A 353 -21.43 -51.28 -4.42
CA PHE A 353 -21.20 -50.10 -3.61
C PHE A 353 -20.12 -49.28 -4.30
N GLN A 354 -20.43 -48.02 -4.62
CA GLN A 354 -19.40 -47.11 -5.15
C GLN A 354 -18.35 -46.88 -4.07
N ARG A 355 -17.10 -46.75 -4.51
CA ARG A 355 -15.96 -46.62 -3.63
C ARG A 355 -14.88 -45.77 -4.29
N VAL A 356 -14.29 -44.88 -3.51
CA VAL A 356 -13.17 -44.06 -3.99
C VAL A 356 -11.95 -44.94 -4.30
N THR A 357 -11.36 -44.71 -5.47
CA THR A 357 -10.12 -45.38 -5.90
C THR A 357 -8.91 -44.45 -5.80
N GLN A 358 -7.71 -45.02 -5.88
CA GLN A 358 -6.48 -44.22 -5.95
C GLN A 358 -6.44 -43.35 -7.21
N GLU A 359 -7.00 -43.83 -8.32
CA GLU A 359 -7.05 -43.09 -9.59
C GLU A 359 -7.97 -41.86 -9.47
N ASP A 360 -9.11 -42.01 -8.81
CA ASP A 360 -10.02 -40.89 -8.53
C ASP A 360 -9.33 -39.79 -7.71
N VAL A 361 -8.62 -40.17 -6.64
CA VAL A 361 -7.92 -39.22 -5.77
C VAL A 361 -6.75 -38.54 -6.49
N ASN A 362 -5.97 -39.29 -7.28
CA ASN A 362 -4.88 -38.72 -8.08
C ASN A 362 -5.42 -37.73 -9.12
N GLY A 363 -6.54 -38.06 -9.77
CA GLY A 363 -7.24 -37.18 -10.70
C GLY A 363 -7.74 -35.90 -10.02
N ALA A 364 -8.36 -36.04 -8.84
CA ALA A 364 -8.84 -34.91 -8.04
C ALA A 364 -7.69 -33.97 -7.63
N VAL A 365 -6.57 -34.52 -7.14
CA VAL A 365 -5.38 -33.74 -6.77
C VAL A 365 -4.79 -33.02 -7.98
N ALA A 366 -4.72 -33.67 -9.15
CA ALA A 366 -4.24 -33.04 -10.38
C ALA A 366 -5.15 -31.90 -10.87
N ALA A 367 -6.47 -32.09 -10.76
CA ALA A 367 -7.46 -31.07 -11.09
C ALA A 367 -7.33 -29.85 -10.16
N LEU A 368 -7.30 -30.07 -8.84
CA LEU A 368 -7.12 -28.99 -7.86
C LEU A 368 -5.78 -28.28 -8.04
N THR A 369 -4.70 -29.00 -8.32
CA THR A 369 -3.38 -28.40 -8.61
C THR A 369 -3.43 -27.49 -9.83
N SER A 370 -4.19 -27.87 -10.86
CA SER A 370 -4.38 -27.03 -12.05
C SER A 370 -5.18 -25.77 -11.71
N SER A 371 -6.27 -25.89 -10.95
CA SER A 371 -7.08 -24.76 -10.49
C SER A 371 -6.30 -23.80 -9.59
N LEU A 372 -5.47 -24.31 -8.67
CA LEU A 372 -4.62 -23.48 -7.82
C LEU A 372 -3.59 -22.69 -8.62
N ASN A 373 -2.96 -23.32 -9.62
CA ASN A 373 -2.01 -22.64 -10.49
C ASN A 373 -2.67 -21.53 -11.32
N GLU A 374 -3.90 -21.76 -11.79
CA GLU A 374 -4.68 -20.74 -12.50
C GLU A 374 -5.06 -19.59 -11.56
N ALA A 375 -5.56 -19.89 -10.37
CA ALA A 375 -5.88 -18.90 -9.35
C ALA A 375 -4.65 -18.07 -8.94
N PHE A 376 -3.49 -18.70 -8.76
CA PHE A 376 -2.24 -18.02 -8.43
C PHE A 376 -1.81 -17.04 -9.54
N ARG A 377 -1.89 -17.45 -10.81
CA ARG A 377 -1.61 -16.54 -11.95
C ARG A 377 -2.61 -15.40 -12.04
N ALA A 378 -3.89 -15.67 -11.81
CA ALA A 378 -4.93 -14.64 -11.79
C ALA A 378 -4.66 -13.63 -10.67
N ARG A 379 -4.27 -14.10 -9.48
CA ARG A 379 -3.94 -13.24 -8.35
C ARG A 379 -2.67 -12.42 -8.58
N LEU A 380 -1.65 -12.97 -9.27
CA LEU A 380 -0.47 -12.21 -9.69
C LEU A 380 -0.78 -11.09 -10.68
N ALA A 381 -1.78 -11.28 -11.54
CA ALA A 381 -2.21 -10.29 -12.52
C ALA A 381 -3.14 -9.21 -11.92
N ASP A 382 -3.57 -9.38 -10.67
CA ASP A 382 -4.46 -8.46 -9.99
C ASP A 382 -3.71 -7.16 -9.60
N PRO A 383 -4.10 -5.99 -10.14
CA PRO A 383 -3.51 -4.70 -9.75
C PRO A 383 -3.66 -4.41 -8.25
N GLY A 384 -4.66 -4.98 -7.58
CA GLY A 384 -4.89 -4.85 -6.15
C GLY A 384 -3.91 -5.64 -5.27
N LEU A 385 -3.01 -6.46 -5.86
CA LEU A 385 -1.93 -7.10 -5.13
C LEU A 385 -0.86 -6.10 -4.68
N ALA A 386 -0.69 -5.01 -5.44
CA ALA A 386 0.18 -3.89 -5.12
C ALA A 386 -0.45 -3.00 -4.03
N GLY A 387 0.11 -3.03 -2.82
CA GLY A 387 -0.28 -2.14 -1.72
C GLY A 387 0.62 -0.91 -1.61
N GLY A 388 0.05 0.25 -1.26
CA GLY A 388 0.80 1.39 -0.70
C GLY A 388 1.88 2.00 -1.61
N GLY A 389 1.71 2.03 -2.93
CA GLY A 389 2.70 2.57 -3.88
C GLY A 389 3.78 1.58 -4.32
N THR A 390 3.71 0.34 -3.86
CA THR A 390 4.62 -0.75 -4.23
C THR A 390 4.29 -1.27 -5.63
N THR A 391 5.30 -1.44 -6.48
CA THR A 391 5.16 -2.14 -7.77
C THR A 391 5.50 -3.61 -7.59
N VAL A 392 4.60 -4.51 -7.99
CA VAL A 392 4.81 -5.96 -7.96
C VAL A 392 5.54 -6.43 -9.22
N PHE A 393 6.45 -7.40 -9.08
CA PHE A 393 7.20 -7.98 -10.19
C PHE A 393 6.83 -9.46 -10.39
N PRO A 394 5.81 -9.78 -11.22
CA PRO A 394 5.31 -11.16 -11.37
C PRO A 394 6.35 -12.20 -11.80
N ALA A 395 7.39 -11.78 -12.52
CA ALA A 395 8.50 -12.66 -12.93
C ALA A 395 9.32 -13.20 -11.73
N THR A 396 9.20 -12.57 -10.55
CA THR A 396 9.85 -13.02 -9.30
C THR A 396 8.98 -13.98 -8.49
N ALA A 397 7.78 -14.30 -8.97
CA ALA A 397 6.84 -15.13 -8.22
C ALA A 397 7.37 -16.55 -8.01
N GLN A 398 7.25 -17.02 -6.78
CA GLN A 398 7.60 -18.36 -6.35
C GLN A 398 6.35 -19.03 -5.78
N PRO A 399 5.67 -19.89 -6.57
CA PRO A 399 4.60 -20.72 -6.03
C PRO A 399 5.18 -21.74 -5.04
N GLY A 400 4.55 -21.92 -3.89
CA GLY A 400 4.84 -23.03 -3.00
C GLY A 400 4.23 -24.34 -3.49
N GLU A 401 4.38 -25.40 -2.68
CA GLU A 401 3.77 -26.69 -2.95
C GLU A 401 2.29 -26.67 -2.52
N PRO A 402 1.36 -27.20 -3.34
CA PRO A 402 -0.04 -27.36 -2.95
C PRO A 402 -0.16 -28.24 -1.70
N VAL A 403 -0.95 -27.79 -0.73
CA VAL A 403 -1.29 -28.55 0.47
C VAL A 403 -2.74 -29.01 0.35
N ILE A 404 -2.97 -30.33 0.41
CA ILE A 404 -4.31 -30.91 0.42
C ILE A 404 -4.84 -30.91 1.85
N ALA A 405 -6.08 -30.46 2.06
CA ALA A 405 -6.67 -30.27 3.39
C ALA A 405 -6.91 -31.59 4.15
N VAL A 406 -7.13 -32.69 3.42
CA VAL A 406 -7.35 -34.04 3.97
C VAL A 406 -6.30 -34.97 3.38
N ASP A 407 -5.78 -35.91 4.17
CA ASP A 407 -4.82 -36.90 3.67
C ASP A 407 -5.50 -37.76 2.57
N PRO A 408 -4.99 -37.74 1.33
CA PRO A 408 -5.47 -38.58 0.24
C PRO A 408 -5.64 -40.06 0.62
N ALA A 409 -4.78 -40.59 1.50
CA ALA A 409 -4.81 -41.99 1.91
C ALA A 409 -6.04 -42.35 2.78
N GLU A 410 -6.64 -41.38 3.48
CA GLU A 410 -7.83 -41.61 4.32
C GLU A 410 -9.11 -41.75 3.49
N ILE A 411 -9.13 -41.15 2.30
CA ILE A 411 -10.32 -41.12 1.43
C ILE A 411 -10.38 -42.38 0.56
N VAL A 412 -9.23 -42.95 0.19
CA VAL A 412 -9.16 -44.15 -0.66
C VAL A 412 -9.84 -45.33 0.04
N GLY A 413 -10.81 -45.93 -0.64
CA GLY A 413 -11.53 -47.09 -0.11
C GLY A 413 -12.83 -46.77 0.62
N THR A 414 -13.15 -45.49 0.82
CA THR A 414 -14.45 -45.07 1.39
C THR A 414 -15.61 -45.37 0.44
N GLU A 415 -16.74 -45.82 0.99
CA GLU A 415 -17.95 -46.17 0.21
C GLU A 415 -18.90 -44.98 0.12
N VAL A 416 -18.68 -44.15 -0.91
CA VAL A 416 -19.45 -42.94 -1.22
C VAL A 416 -19.61 -42.81 -2.73
N GLU A 417 -20.61 -42.06 -3.19
CA GLU A 417 -20.80 -41.79 -4.63
C GLU A 417 -19.89 -40.67 -5.14
N SER A 418 -19.55 -39.73 -4.25
CA SER A 418 -18.64 -38.62 -4.51
C SER A 418 -17.91 -38.24 -3.23
N PHE A 419 -16.80 -37.54 -3.36
CA PHE A 419 -16.01 -37.02 -2.26
C PHE A 419 -15.57 -35.58 -2.52
N ASP A 420 -15.50 -34.78 -1.47
CA ASP A 420 -15.05 -33.40 -1.54
C ASP A 420 -13.56 -33.35 -1.23
N LEU A 421 -12.83 -32.53 -1.98
CA LEU A 421 -11.41 -32.30 -1.73
C LEU A 421 -11.12 -30.81 -1.85
N ALA A 422 -10.35 -30.30 -0.89
CA ALA A 422 -9.88 -28.92 -0.87
C ALA A 422 -8.36 -28.89 -0.80
N ALA A 423 -7.78 -27.86 -1.41
CA ALA A 423 -6.36 -27.63 -1.43
C ALA A 423 -6.07 -26.13 -1.36
N SER A 424 -4.92 -25.79 -0.79
CA SER A 424 -4.41 -24.42 -0.70
C SER A 424 -3.00 -24.35 -1.28
N LEU A 425 -2.64 -23.21 -1.88
CA LEU A 425 -1.28 -22.90 -2.33
C LEU A 425 -0.90 -21.52 -1.81
N SER A 426 0.20 -21.48 -1.06
CA SER A 426 0.85 -20.26 -0.62
C SER A 426 2.12 -20.06 -1.42
N GLY A 427 2.30 -18.88 -1.99
CA GLY A 427 3.51 -18.46 -2.68
C GLY A 427 3.88 -17.03 -2.34
N THR A 428 4.94 -16.54 -2.96
CA THR A 428 5.45 -15.20 -2.70
C THR A 428 5.84 -14.49 -3.98
N VAL A 429 5.76 -13.17 -4.00
CA VAL A 429 6.26 -12.32 -5.08
C VAL A 429 6.98 -11.10 -4.51
N LEU A 430 7.96 -10.55 -5.22
CA LEU A 430 8.61 -9.32 -4.80
C LEU A 430 7.80 -8.08 -5.22
N GLY A 431 7.66 -7.16 -4.27
CA GLY A 431 7.21 -5.81 -4.50
C GLY A 431 8.30 -4.80 -4.12
N VAL A 432 8.45 -3.73 -4.89
CA VAL A 432 9.40 -2.65 -4.60
C VAL A 432 8.70 -1.31 -4.67
N ASP A 433 8.92 -0.45 -3.68
CA ASP A 433 8.51 0.96 -3.75
C ASP A 433 9.54 1.75 -4.58
N PRO A 434 9.16 2.33 -5.74
CA PRO A 434 10.07 3.10 -6.55
C PRO A 434 10.31 4.52 -6.02
N ALA A 435 9.52 5.02 -5.06
CA ALA A 435 9.61 6.41 -4.59
C ALA A 435 11.01 6.82 -4.08
N PRO A 436 11.75 5.97 -3.35
CA PRO A 436 13.08 6.33 -2.86
C PRO A 436 14.18 6.35 -3.94
N ILE A 437 13.96 5.75 -5.11
CA ILE A 437 14.96 5.66 -6.19
C ILE A 437 15.44 7.06 -6.61
N ARG A 438 14.52 8.03 -6.64
CA ARG A 438 14.85 9.43 -6.95
C ARG A 438 15.83 10.03 -5.95
N GLN A 439 15.67 9.76 -4.66
CA GLN A 439 16.55 10.27 -3.61
C GLN A 439 17.99 9.75 -3.79
N ILE A 440 18.15 8.49 -4.22
CA ILE A 440 19.44 7.90 -4.52
C ILE A 440 20.09 8.62 -5.70
N GLY A 441 19.35 8.84 -6.78
CA GLY A 441 19.85 9.57 -7.96
C GLY A 441 20.29 11.00 -7.63
N GLU A 442 19.50 11.73 -6.84
CA GLU A 442 19.85 13.09 -6.40
C GLU A 442 21.07 13.13 -5.48
N ALA A 443 21.21 12.16 -4.57
CA ALA A 443 22.37 12.07 -3.70
C ALA A 443 23.65 11.82 -4.49
N ARG A 444 23.62 10.86 -5.44
CA ARG A 444 24.76 10.59 -6.31
C ARG A 444 25.13 11.78 -7.19
N LEU A 445 24.15 12.57 -7.62
CA LEU A 445 24.41 13.82 -8.34
C LEU A 445 25.13 14.88 -7.48
N ARG A 446 24.85 14.94 -6.16
CA ARG A 446 25.55 15.86 -5.24
C ARG A 446 27.01 15.46 -5.04
N ASP A 447 27.29 14.16 -5.01
CA ASP A 447 28.65 13.64 -4.85
C ASP A 447 29.53 13.90 -6.09
N GLU A 448 28.93 14.03 -7.26
CA GLU A 448 29.62 14.28 -8.55
C GLU A 448 29.85 15.78 -8.83
N VAL A 449 29.40 16.69 -7.94
CA VAL A 449 29.58 18.14 -8.12
C VAL A 449 31.06 18.50 -8.03
N SER A 450 31.55 19.24 -9.01
CA SER A 450 32.95 19.70 -9.03
C SER A 450 33.28 20.57 -7.80
N PRO A 451 34.50 20.47 -7.24
CA PRO A 451 34.92 21.35 -6.14
C PRO A 451 34.77 22.84 -6.51
N GLY A 452 34.15 23.63 -5.63
CA GLY A 452 33.87 25.06 -5.89
C GLY A 452 32.59 25.32 -6.70
N PHE A 453 31.80 24.29 -7.00
CA PHE A 453 30.49 24.42 -7.64
C PHE A 453 29.37 24.03 -6.68
N VAL A 454 28.15 24.45 -7.02
CA VAL A 454 26.90 24.05 -6.36
C VAL A 454 25.87 23.67 -7.41
N LEU A 455 25.00 22.71 -7.09
CA LEU A 455 23.89 22.36 -7.97
C LEU A 455 22.91 23.52 -8.11
N VAL A 456 22.45 23.72 -9.34
CA VAL A 456 21.35 24.64 -9.63
C VAL A 456 20.06 24.02 -9.10
N THR A 457 19.33 24.78 -8.28
CA THR A 457 18.04 24.35 -7.72
C THR A 457 17.07 23.98 -8.85
N ASP A 458 16.32 22.89 -8.67
CA ASP A 458 15.37 22.34 -9.64
C ASP A 458 15.94 21.91 -11.00
N SER A 459 17.27 21.84 -11.14
CA SER A 459 17.92 21.36 -12.38
C SER A 459 18.08 19.85 -12.47
N GLY A 460 17.89 19.14 -11.34
CA GLY A 460 18.06 17.69 -11.25
C GLY A 460 16.94 16.94 -11.96
N VAL A 461 17.33 16.12 -12.94
CA VAL A 461 16.46 15.19 -13.65
C VAL A 461 16.95 13.78 -13.35
N VAL A 462 16.12 13.00 -12.66
CA VAL A 462 16.36 11.58 -12.37
C VAL A 462 15.28 10.77 -13.08
N SER A 463 15.69 9.91 -14.00
CA SER A 463 14.81 9.00 -14.73
C SER A 463 15.21 7.57 -14.40
N ALA A 464 14.24 6.75 -13.96
CA ALA A 464 14.42 5.31 -13.85
C ALA A 464 13.85 4.64 -15.11
N ASP A 465 14.63 3.77 -15.72
CA ASP A 465 14.16 2.89 -16.79
C ASP A 465 13.34 1.72 -16.19
N ASP A 466 12.76 0.91 -17.07
CA ASP A 466 12.07 -0.31 -16.66
C ASP A 466 12.98 -1.21 -15.81
N ALA A 467 12.40 -1.79 -14.76
CA ALA A 467 13.15 -2.68 -13.89
C ALA A 467 13.63 -3.92 -14.63
N VAL A 468 14.88 -4.29 -14.39
CA VAL A 468 15.47 -5.53 -14.88
C VAL A 468 15.31 -6.60 -13.81
N VAL A 469 14.62 -7.68 -14.17
CA VAL A 469 14.40 -8.83 -13.28
C VAL A 469 15.30 -9.99 -13.71
N ALA A 470 16.14 -10.47 -12.79
CA ALA A 470 17.00 -11.63 -12.98
C ALA A 470 16.80 -12.61 -11.81
N GLY A 471 15.98 -13.65 -12.01
CA GLY A 471 15.61 -14.58 -10.95
C GLY A 471 14.84 -13.87 -9.83
N GLN A 472 15.42 -13.83 -8.63
CA GLN A 472 14.87 -13.11 -7.47
C GLN A 472 15.50 -11.73 -7.24
N SER A 473 16.31 -11.24 -8.18
CA SER A 473 16.90 -9.91 -8.10
C SER A 473 16.14 -8.96 -9.01
N VAL A 474 15.73 -7.82 -8.46
CA VAL A 474 15.14 -6.70 -9.21
C VAL A 474 16.12 -5.54 -9.13
N SER A 475 16.45 -4.94 -10.26
CA SER A 475 17.27 -3.74 -10.31
C SER A 475 16.68 -2.68 -11.24
N PHE A 476 16.94 -1.42 -10.94
CA PHE A 476 16.45 -0.29 -11.70
C PHE A 476 17.66 0.44 -12.30
N PRO A 477 17.81 0.45 -13.63
CA PRO A 477 18.73 1.36 -14.29
C PRO A 477 18.19 2.79 -14.10
N VAL A 478 19.02 3.67 -13.56
CA VAL A 478 18.67 5.06 -13.27
C VAL A 478 19.67 5.97 -13.95
N VAL A 479 19.18 6.93 -14.70
CA VAL A 479 19.97 7.99 -15.31
C VAL A 479 19.67 9.30 -14.60
N ALA A 480 20.71 9.91 -14.04
CA ALA A 480 20.61 11.18 -13.33
C ALA A 480 21.44 12.25 -14.03
N SER A 481 20.89 13.44 -14.18
CA SER A 481 21.60 14.60 -14.72
C SER A 481 21.17 15.87 -14.00
N ALA A 482 22.05 16.86 -13.91
CA ALA A 482 21.74 18.15 -13.32
C ALA A 482 22.58 19.26 -13.96
N ARG A 483 22.43 20.48 -13.46
CA ARG A 483 23.33 21.59 -13.77
C ARG A 483 24.00 22.08 -12.50
N GLN A 484 25.23 22.54 -12.63
CA GLN A 484 25.99 23.16 -11.56
C GLN A 484 26.46 24.56 -11.98
N VAL A 485 26.69 25.43 -10.99
CA VAL A 485 27.24 26.77 -11.16
C VAL A 485 28.40 26.96 -10.20
N ALA A 486 29.44 27.66 -10.65
CA ALA A 486 30.56 28.00 -9.79
C ALA A 486 30.09 28.92 -8.65
N VAL A 487 30.55 28.66 -7.43
CA VAL A 487 30.35 29.56 -6.29
C VAL A 487 31.22 30.79 -6.53
N LEU A 488 30.59 31.90 -6.89
CA LEU A 488 31.26 33.17 -7.13
C LEU A 488 31.25 34.00 -5.85
N ASP A 489 32.43 34.40 -5.36
CA ASP A 489 32.56 35.39 -4.29
C ASP A 489 32.50 36.81 -4.90
N PRO A 490 31.45 37.61 -4.58
CA PRO A 490 31.35 38.99 -5.05
C PRO A 490 32.54 39.86 -4.62
N ALA A 491 33.17 39.58 -3.48
CA ALA A 491 34.31 40.34 -2.98
C ALA A 491 35.58 40.07 -3.79
N GLU A 492 35.86 38.80 -4.15
CA GLU A 492 36.97 38.44 -5.02
C GLU A 492 36.81 39.05 -6.42
N ILE A 493 35.59 38.97 -6.98
CA ILE A 493 35.27 39.57 -8.28
C ILE A 493 35.48 41.08 -8.23
N LYS A 494 34.98 41.74 -7.18
CA LYS A 494 35.14 43.18 -6.96
C LYS A 494 36.62 43.57 -6.91
N ASN A 495 37.43 42.87 -6.13
CA ASN A 495 38.87 43.15 -6.01
C ASN A 495 39.62 42.97 -7.33
N ALA A 496 39.21 42.01 -8.16
CA ALA A 496 39.83 41.77 -9.46
C ALA A 496 39.57 42.88 -10.49
N ILE A 497 38.47 43.64 -10.36
CA ILE A 497 38.05 44.65 -11.35
C ILE A 497 38.29 46.11 -10.90
N LEU A 498 38.59 46.38 -9.62
CA LEU A 498 38.83 47.74 -9.12
C LEU A 498 39.97 48.43 -9.89
N GLY A 499 39.72 49.66 -10.33
CA GLY A 499 40.72 50.45 -11.07
C GLY A 499 41.05 49.94 -12.47
N GLN A 500 40.41 48.86 -12.94
CA GLN A 500 40.65 48.36 -14.29
C GLN A 500 39.88 49.17 -15.35
N PRO A 501 40.43 49.32 -16.56
CA PRO A 501 39.70 49.82 -17.71
C PRO A 501 38.45 48.97 -18.00
N LEU A 502 37.37 49.59 -18.49
CA LEU A 502 36.09 48.91 -18.72
C LEU A 502 36.19 47.67 -19.64
N ASP A 503 37.03 47.72 -20.65
CA ASP A 503 37.30 46.60 -21.58
C ASP A 503 38.00 45.43 -20.89
N VAL A 504 39.01 45.72 -20.06
CA VAL A 504 39.74 44.70 -19.28
C VAL A 504 38.84 44.11 -18.20
N ALA A 505 38.04 44.94 -17.52
CA ALA A 505 37.06 44.50 -16.54
C ALA A 505 36.01 43.57 -17.19
N ARG A 506 35.46 43.94 -18.36
CA ARG A 506 34.52 43.08 -19.12
C ARG A 506 35.17 41.77 -19.55
N ALA A 507 36.43 41.80 -20.00
CA ALA A 507 37.18 40.59 -20.39
C ALA A 507 37.53 39.68 -19.20
N THR A 508 37.65 40.25 -18.00
CA THR A 508 37.84 39.50 -16.76
C THR A 508 36.52 38.86 -16.31
N LEU A 509 35.43 39.62 -16.37
CA LEU A 509 34.09 39.18 -15.97
C LEU A 509 33.51 38.09 -16.88
N SER A 510 33.83 38.11 -18.19
CA SER A 510 33.39 37.11 -19.15
C SER A 510 33.89 35.69 -18.86
N ARG A 511 34.91 35.54 -18.00
CA ARG A 511 35.38 34.24 -17.52
C ARG A 511 34.39 33.57 -16.55
N TYR A 512 33.65 34.37 -15.78
CA TYR A 512 32.68 33.90 -14.80
C TYR A 512 31.29 33.70 -15.41
N GLY A 513 30.97 34.47 -16.46
CA GLY A 513 29.76 34.35 -17.26
C GLY A 513 29.30 35.68 -17.85
N PRO A 514 28.07 35.76 -18.38
CA PRO A 514 27.54 37.01 -18.91
C PRO A 514 27.42 38.06 -17.80
N ALA A 515 28.05 39.21 -18.02
CA ALA A 515 28.10 40.30 -17.04
C ALA A 515 27.62 41.62 -17.64
N GLN A 516 26.83 42.38 -16.87
CA GLN A 516 26.47 43.76 -17.20
C GLN A 516 27.28 44.69 -16.31
N VAL A 517 27.89 45.70 -16.92
CA VAL A 517 28.70 46.70 -16.24
C VAL A 517 28.16 48.07 -16.59
N THR A 518 27.58 48.75 -15.61
CA THR A 518 27.10 50.12 -15.73
C THR A 518 27.97 51.02 -14.86
N VAL A 519 28.50 52.08 -15.43
CA VAL A 519 29.30 53.10 -14.72
C VAL A 519 28.60 54.44 -14.80
N TRP A 520 28.75 55.23 -13.74
CA TRP A 520 28.21 56.57 -13.67
C TRP A 520 29.28 57.54 -13.15
N PRO A 521 29.45 58.73 -13.74
CA PRO A 521 28.75 59.21 -14.94
C PRO A 521 29.28 58.56 -16.23
N ASP A 522 28.54 58.67 -17.34
CA ASP A 522 28.80 57.94 -18.60
C ASP A 522 30.14 58.23 -19.27
N TRP A 523 30.85 59.30 -18.86
CA TRP A 523 32.20 59.62 -19.35
C TRP A 523 33.32 58.82 -18.68
N VAL A 524 33.01 58.04 -17.64
CA VAL A 524 33.98 57.22 -16.90
C VAL A 524 34.40 56.01 -17.75
N THR A 525 35.70 55.85 -17.98
CA THR A 525 36.27 54.75 -18.79
C THR A 525 36.90 53.62 -17.96
N THR A 526 36.98 53.81 -16.64
CA THR A 526 37.68 52.92 -15.69
C THR A 526 36.79 52.64 -14.50
N ILE A 527 36.82 51.41 -13.96
CA ILE A 527 36.10 51.07 -12.72
C ILE A 527 36.66 51.92 -11.56
N PRO A 528 35.80 52.54 -10.72
CA PRO A 528 36.25 53.31 -9.57
C PRO A 528 37.18 52.50 -8.66
N THR A 529 38.20 53.14 -8.10
CA THR A 529 39.14 52.49 -7.17
C THR A 529 38.59 52.36 -5.75
N MET A 530 37.51 53.08 -5.42
CA MET A 530 36.88 53.04 -4.10
C MET A 530 35.86 51.90 -4.03
N GLU A 531 36.11 50.92 -3.16
CA GLU A 531 35.19 49.80 -2.93
C GLU A 531 33.76 50.23 -2.61
N SER A 532 33.56 51.27 -1.81
CA SER A 532 32.23 51.76 -1.42
C SER A 532 31.39 52.31 -2.59
N ARG A 533 32.01 52.50 -3.76
CA ARG A 533 31.37 52.99 -4.99
C ARG A 533 31.19 51.90 -6.06
N VAL A 534 31.61 50.68 -5.76
CA VAL A 534 31.47 49.54 -6.66
C VAL A 534 30.56 48.50 -6.00
N GLU A 535 29.40 48.30 -6.61
CA GLU A 535 28.45 47.26 -6.21
C GLU A 535 28.56 46.09 -7.19
N VAL A 536 28.78 44.89 -6.65
CA VAL A 536 28.82 43.65 -7.44
C VAL A 536 27.70 42.75 -6.94
N MET A 537 26.78 42.42 -7.83
CA MET A 537 25.71 41.46 -7.59
C MET A 537 25.97 40.22 -8.43
N VAL A 538 25.99 39.05 -7.80
CA VAL A 538 25.99 37.79 -8.53
C VAL A 538 24.53 37.37 -8.73
N THR A 539 24.08 37.36 -9.97
CA THR A 539 22.70 37.03 -10.36
C THR A 539 22.70 35.66 -11.05
N GLY A 540 22.44 34.59 -10.30
CA GLY A 540 22.27 33.24 -10.84
C GLY A 540 20.96 32.62 -10.36
N PRO A 541 20.51 31.50 -10.96
CA PRO A 541 19.44 30.70 -10.36
C PRO A 541 19.86 30.37 -8.93
N THR A 542 18.96 30.61 -7.99
CA THR A 542 19.23 30.59 -6.55
C THR A 542 20.04 29.34 -6.20
N ALA A 543 21.30 29.53 -5.77
CA ALA A 543 22.12 28.44 -5.27
C ALA A 543 21.39 27.84 -4.07
N GLY A 544 21.02 26.56 -4.16
CA GLY A 544 20.39 25.83 -3.08
C GLY A 544 21.38 25.75 -1.93
N THR A 545 21.30 26.70 -1.00
CA THR A 545 22.12 26.66 0.21
C THR A 545 21.50 25.58 1.08
N GLY A 546 22.06 24.36 1.01
CA GLY A 546 21.76 23.30 1.96
C GLY A 546 22.20 23.74 3.36
N GLY A 547 21.33 24.45 4.07
CA GLY A 547 21.54 24.74 5.48
C GLY A 547 21.46 23.43 6.27
N PRO A 548 22.40 23.15 7.19
CA PRO A 548 22.25 22.02 8.09
C PRO A 548 21.00 22.23 8.94
N SER A 549 20.05 21.30 8.84
CA SER A 549 19.02 21.12 9.88
C SER A 549 19.75 20.87 11.19
N THR A 550 19.89 21.93 11.98
CA THR A 550 20.32 21.86 13.36
C THR A 550 19.19 21.22 14.15
N ALA A 551 19.27 19.89 14.27
CA ALA A 551 18.54 19.17 15.29
C ALA A 551 18.90 19.76 16.65
N SER A 552 17.91 20.37 17.32
CA SER A 552 18.03 20.75 18.72
C SER A 552 18.22 19.49 19.57
N PRO A 553 19.22 19.44 20.47
CA PRO A 553 19.39 18.29 21.36
C PRO A 553 18.29 18.30 22.42
N SER A 554 17.53 17.20 22.50
CA SER A 554 16.70 16.87 23.67
C SER A 554 17.57 16.80 24.94
N PRO A 555 17.09 17.27 26.10
CA PRO A 555 17.84 17.22 27.33
C PRO A 555 17.95 15.78 27.88
N ALA A 556 19.16 15.46 28.32
CA ALA A 556 19.57 14.19 28.90
C ALA A 556 18.82 13.87 30.20
N ALA A 557 18.31 12.64 30.31
CA ALA A 557 17.91 12.04 31.57
C ALA A 557 19.12 11.41 32.27
N SER A 558 19.31 11.77 33.54
CA SER A 558 20.37 11.24 34.42
C SER A 558 20.09 9.79 34.84
N PRO A 559 21.12 8.98 35.11
CA PRO A 559 20.97 7.62 35.62
C PRO A 559 20.80 7.63 37.15
N SER A 560 19.74 7.00 37.65
CA SER A 560 19.57 6.71 39.07
C SER A 560 20.00 5.27 39.36
N ALA A 561 20.90 5.15 40.32
CA ALA A 561 21.48 3.92 40.82
C ALA A 561 20.47 3.06 41.59
N ALA A 562 20.59 1.73 41.46
CA ALA A 562 20.16 0.78 42.48
C ALA A 562 21.13 -0.41 42.50
N ALA A 563 21.85 -0.51 43.61
CA ALA A 563 22.77 -1.57 43.94
C ALA A 563 22.07 -2.63 44.80
N SER A 564 22.44 -3.90 44.53
CA SER A 564 22.69 -4.97 45.51
C SER A 564 21.57 -5.45 46.45
N SER A 565 21.13 -6.70 46.25
CA SER A 565 21.35 -7.77 47.25
C SER A 565 20.95 -9.16 46.70
N SER A 566 21.95 -10.04 46.68
CA SER A 566 21.81 -11.51 46.76
C SER A 566 21.31 -11.89 48.18
N PRO A 567 20.68 -13.07 48.40
CA PRO A 567 21.48 -14.31 48.47
C PRO A 567 20.81 -15.59 47.94
N ALA A 568 21.67 -16.60 47.82
CA ALA A 568 21.46 -17.97 47.41
C ALA A 568 20.49 -18.79 48.27
N ALA A 569 19.87 -19.82 47.68
CA ALA A 569 19.94 -21.22 48.12
C ALA A 569 19.08 -22.14 47.24
N SER A 570 19.69 -23.17 46.65
CA SER A 570 19.02 -24.43 46.26
C SER A 570 18.67 -25.24 47.53
N PRO A 571 17.69 -26.17 47.52
CA PRO A 571 17.99 -27.53 47.05
C PRO A 571 16.83 -28.29 46.36
N SER A 572 17.21 -29.09 45.35
CA SER A 572 16.82 -30.47 45.00
C SER A 572 15.35 -30.94 44.88
N PRO A 573 15.10 -32.00 44.06
CA PRO A 573 13.78 -32.36 43.53
C PRO A 573 13.10 -33.47 44.34
N SER A 574 11.77 -33.58 44.21
CA SER A 574 11.03 -34.80 44.57
C SER A 574 9.72 -34.87 43.77
N SER A 575 9.68 -35.81 42.81
CA SER A 575 8.45 -36.55 42.45
C SER A 575 8.29 -37.70 43.45
N PRO A 576 7.08 -38.23 43.65
CA PRO A 576 6.41 -39.08 42.67
C PRO A 576 5.06 -38.57 42.18
#